data_AF-A0A923VPN1-F1
#
_entry.id   AF-A0A923VPN1-F1
#
_cell.length_a   1.000
_cell.length_b   1.000
_cell.length_c   1.000
_cell.angle_alpha   90.00
_cell.angle_beta   90.00
_cell.angle_gamma   90.00
#
_symmetry.space_group_name_H-M   'P 1'
#
loop_
_entity.id
_entity.type
_entity.pdbx_description
1 polymer ?
#
loop_
_entity_poly.entity_id
_entity_poly.type
_entity_poly.pdbx_seq_one_letter_code
_entity_poly.pdbx_strand_id
1 'polypeptide(L)' 'MLITRLAGQSISLHPSGAAFLPGYNTLLIADAHFGKAVSFRKLGVPVPQGTTSETLTGLTQLLSETAAQRIVFLGD' A
#
# COMPACT_ATOMS: atom_id res chain seq x y z
N MET A 1 12.17 -0.46 -8.23
CA MET A 1 10.91 -0.98 -8.82
C MET A 1 11.28 -2.06 -9.83
N LEU A 2 10.59 -3.21 -9.82
CA LEU A 2 10.78 -4.29 -10.79
C LEU A 2 9.59 -4.29 -11.76
N ILE A 3 9.83 -4.31 -13.07
CA ILE A 3 8.76 -4.34 -14.08
C ILE A 3 8.75 -5.72 -14.71
N THR A 4 7.57 -6.33 -14.79
CA THR A 4 7.38 -7.65 -15.42
C THR A 4 6.00 -7.77 -16.08
N ARG A 5 5.72 -8.92 -16.69
CA ARG A 5 4.38 -9.26 -17.22
C ARG A 5 3.78 -10.40 -16.40
N LEU A 6 2.51 -10.25 -16.03
CA LEU A 6 1.71 -11.27 -15.37
C LEU A 6 0.36 -11.36 -16.07
N ALA A 7 -0.07 -12.57 -16.44
CA ALA A 7 -1.31 -12.79 -17.19
C ALA A 7 -1.44 -11.89 -18.45
N GLY A 8 -0.31 -11.63 -19.12
CA GLY A 8 -0.26 -10.76 -20.31
C GLY A 8 -0.26 -9.25 -20.04
N GLN A 9 -0.46 -8.81 -18.79
CA GLN A 9 -0.49 -7.41 -18.39
C GLN A 9 0.87 -6.96 -17.84
N SER A 10 1.27 -5.73 -18.12
CA SER A 10 2.44 -5.12 -17.47
C SER A 10 2.12 -4.79 -16.01
N ILE A 11 3.05 -5.11 -15.11
CA ILE A 11 2.94 -4.84 -13.68
C ILE A 11 4.28 -4.31 -13.16
N SER A 12 4.22 -3.27 -12.34
CA SER A 12 5.40 -2.71 -11.65
C SER A 12 5.34 -3.02 -10.16
N LEU A 13 6.27 -3.84 -9.68
CA LEU A 13 6.38 -4.29 -8.30
C LEU A 13 7.29 -3.33 -7.51
N HIS A 14 6.78 -2.83 -6.41
CA HIS A 14 7.50 -1.92 -5.51
C HIS A 14 8.07 -2.70 -4.32
N PRO A 15 9.30 -2.39 -3.84
CA PRO A 15 9.90 -3.08 -2.68
C PRO A 15 9.09 -2.97 -1.38
N SER A 16 8.14 -2.04 -1.29
CA SER A 16 7.21 -1.94 -0.17
C SER A 16 6.10 -3.01 -0.16
N GLY A 17 6.04 -3.88 -1.18
CA GLY A 17 4.97 -4.86 -1.36
C GLY A 17 3.78 -4.37 -2.18
N ALA A 18 3.76 -3.10 -2.59
CA ALA A 18 2.73 -2.58 -3.49
C ALA A 18 2.98 -2.97 -4.95
N ALA A 19 1.91 -3.06 -5.75
CA ALA A 19 2.01 -3.33 -7.18
C ALA A 19 1.18 -2.33 -8.00
N PHE A 20 1.77 -1.73 -9.02
CA PHE A 20 1.09 -0.81 -9.92
C PHE A 20 0.75 -1.48 -11.26
N LEU A 21 -0.52 -1.37 -11.65
CA LEU A 21 -1.06 -1.84 -12.92
C LEU A 21 -1.29 -0.63 -13.84
N PRO A 22 -0.32 -0.25 -14.69
CA PRO A 22 -0.40 0.95 -15.52
C PRO A 22 -1.59 0.93 -16.49
N GLY A 23 -1.91 -0.23 -17.08
CA GLY A 23 -3.04 -0.38 -18.01
C GLY A 23 -4.40 -0.08 -17.38
N TYR A 24 -4.49 -0.09 -16.05
CA TYR A 24 -5.71 0.19 -15.29
C TYR A 24 -5.59 1.44 -14.41
N ASN A 25 -4.46 2.14 -14.48
CA ASN A 25 -4.12 3.27 -13.60
C ASN A 25 -4.41 2.97 -12.11
N THR A 26 -4.04 1.76 -11.67
CA THR A 26 -4.47 1.21 -10.38
C THR A 26 -3.25 0.74 -9.56
N LEU A 27 -3.19 1.18 -8.30
CA LEU A 27 -2.26 0.69 -7.28
C LEU A 27 -2.94 -0.40 -6.44
N LEU A 28 -2.29 -1.55 -6.32
CA LEU A 28 -2.71 -2.67 -5.48
C LEU A 28 -1.89 -2.69 -4.20
N ILE A 29 -2.57 -2.84 -3.07
CA ILE A 29 -1.96 -2.93 -1.74
C ILE A 29 -2.63 -4.06 -0.97
N ALA A 30 -1.84 -4.98 -0.44
CA ALA A 30 -2.29 -5.96 0.55
C ALA A 30 -1.79 -5.54 1.93
N ASP A 31 -2.43 -6.03 3.00
CA ASP A 31 -1.94 -5.90 4.37
C ASP A 31 -1.67 -4.44 4.78
N ALA A 32 -2.58 -3.53 4.42
CA ALA A 32 -2.41 -2.10 4.68
C ALA A 32 -2.47 -1.78 6.18
N HIS A 33 -3.06 -2.67 6.99
CA HIS A 33 -3.02 -2.61 8.45
C HIS A 33 -3.53 -1.30 9.07
N PHE A 34 -4.37 -0.55 8.34
CA PHE A 34 -4.95 0.69 8.83
C PHE A 34 -5.78 0.45 10.09
N GLY A 35 -5.55 1.24 11.13
CA GLY A 35 -6.37 1.23 12.34
C GLY A 35 -6.08 0.11 13.35
N LYS A 36 -5.24 -0.90 13.06
CA LYS A 36 -4.83 -1.90 14.07
C LYS A 36 -4.17 -1.24 15.28
N ALA A 37 -3.35 -0.21 15.05
CA ALA A 37 -2.75 0.57 16.13
C ALA A 37 -3.78 1.30 17.02
N VAL A 38 -4.90 1.74 16.46
CA VAL A 38 -5.99 2.37 17.24
C VAL A 38 -6.71 1.32 18.08
N SER A 39 -7.00 0.15 17.51
CA SER A 39 -7.64 -0.96 18.23
C SER A 39 -6.74 -1.54 19.34
N PHE A 40 -5.45 -1.72 19.09
CA PHE A 40 -4.49 -2.16 20.10
C PHE A 40 -4.31 -1.14 21.22
N ARG A 41 -4.28 0.17 20.91
CA ARG A 41 -4.30 1.23 21.95
C ARG A 41 -5.56 1.20 22.79
N LYS A 42 -6.73 0.96 22.20
CA LYS A 42 -8.00 0.79 22.95
C LYS A 42 -7.96 -0.40 23.91
N LEU A 43 -7.17 -1.43 23.59
CA LEU A 43 -6.97 -2.63 24.42
C LEU A 43 -5.82 -2.48 25.42
N GLY A 44 -5.21 -1.30 25.56
CA GLY A 44 -4.10 -1.05 26.50
C GLY A 44 -2.78 -1.69 26.09
N VAL A 45 -2.66 -2.20 24.86
CA VAL A 45 -1.41 -2.75 24.32
C VAL A 45 -0.50 -1.58 23.94
N PRO A 46 0.77 -1.55 24.38
CA PRO A 46 1.72 -0.54 23.94
C PRO A 46 1.94 -0.67 22.43
N VAL A 47 1.54 0.37 21.68
CA VAL A 47 1.77 0.44 20.23
C VAL A 47 2.72 1.58 19.92
N PRO A 48 3.82 1.34 19.16
CA PRO A 48 4.71 2.40 18.73
C PRO A 48 3.94 3.60 18.15
N GLN A 49 4.29 4.82 18.57
CA GLN A 49 3.79 6.02 17.92
C GLN A 49 4.33 6.07 16.47
N GLY A 50 3.54 6.62 15.53
CA GLY A 50 4.00 6.85 14.15
C GLY A 50 3.50 5.87 13.09
N THR A 51 3.16 4.63 13.45
CA THR A 51 2.85 3.56 12.48
C THR A 51 1.83 3.93 11.41
N THR A 52 0.71 4.59 11.77
CA THR A 52 -0.29 5.02 10.78
C THR A 52 0.20 6.18 9.89
N SER A 53 0.94 7.13 10.44
CA SER A 53 1.47 8.27 9.68
C SER A 53 2.54 7.81 8.69
N GLU A 54 3.41 6.89 9.10
CA GLU A 54 4.44 6.29 8.24
C GLU A 54 3.80 5.53 7.07
N THR A 55 2.77 4.72 7.33
CA THR A 55 2.02 4.03 6.26
C THR A 55 1.38 5.02 5.29
N LEU A 56 0.77 6.10 5.78
CA LEU A 56 0.15 7.12 4.94
C LEU A 56 1.18 7.91 4.13
N THR A 57 2.35 8.20 4.70
CA THR A 57 3.46 8.84 3.98
C THR A 57 3.96 7.93 2.85
N GLY A 58 4.18 6.64 3.13
CA GLY A 58 4.57 5.66 2.11
C GLY A 58 3.54 5.54 0.99
N LEU A 59 2.26 5.54 1.33
CA LEU A 59 1.17 5.54 0.34
C LEU A 59 1.18 6.81 -0.52
N THR A 60 1.38 7.97 0.11
CA THR A 60 1.43 9.26 -0.59
C THR A 60 2.60 9.30 -1.59
N GLN A 61 3.75 8.77 -1.20
CA GLN A 61 4.90 8.64 -2.08
C GLN A 61 4.61 7.71 -3.26
N LEU A 62 4.03 6.54 -3.02
CA LEU A 62 3.65 5.60 -4.08
C LEU A 62 2.67 6.21 -5.09
N LEU A 63 1.68 6.97 -4.61
CA LEU A 63 0.74 7.67 -5.49
C LEU A 63 1.44 8.74 -6.34
N SER A 64 2.41 9.44 -5.75
CA SER A 64 3.18 10.47 -6.45
C SER A 64 4.10 9.87 -7.52
N GLU A 65 4.73 8.73 -7.23
CA GLU A 65 5.63 8.03 -8.16
C GLU A 65 4.89 7.33 -9.31
N THR A 66 3.68 6.82 -9.05
CA THR A 66 2.92 6.02 -10.02
C THR A 66 1.85 6.81 -10.77
N ALA A 67 1.46 7.98 -10.23
CA ALA A 67 0.29 8.74 -10.67
C ALA A 67 -1.02 7.93 -10.68
N ALA A 68 -1.09 6.88 -9.85
CA ALA A 68 -2.25 6.00 -9.77
C ALA A 68 -3.53 6.79 -9.40
N GLN A 69 -4.60 6.60 -10.17
CA GLN A 69 -5.90 7.24 -9.92
C GLN A 69 -6.86 6.37 -9.12
N ARG A 70 -6.53 5.09 -8.97
CA ARG A 70 -7.31 4.12 -8.19
C ARG A 70 -6.39 3.35 -7.27
N ILE A 71 -6.86 3.08 -6.07
CA ILE A 71 -6.23 2.15 -5.12
C ILE A 71 -7.21 1.01 -4.87
N VAL A 72 -6.72 -0.22 -4.88
CA VAL A 72 -7.47 -1.41 -4.48
C VAL A 72 -6.74 -2.07 -3.32
N PHE A 73 -7.42 -2.17 -2.19
CA PHE A 73 -6.95 -2.94 -1.04
C PHE A 73 -7.40 -4.40 -1.20
N LEU A 74 -6.45 -5.32 -1.20
CA LEU A 74 -6.69 -6.75 -1.44
C LEU A 74 -7.05 -7.55 -0.18
N GLY A 75 -7.22 -6.86 0.96
CA GLY A 75 -7.46 -7.46 2.27
C GLY A 75 -6.29 -7.29 3.22
N ASP A 76 -6.47 -7.85 4.41
CA ASP A 76 -5.56 -8.00 5.55
C ASP A 76 -5.67 -9.47 6.05
#